data_AF-A0A0D2Q6U3-F1
#
_entry.id   AF-A0A0D2Q6U3-F1
#
_cell.length_a   1.000
_cell.length_b   1.000
_cell.length_c   1.000
_cell.angle_alpha   90.00
_cell.angle_beta   90.00
_cell.angle_gamma   90.00
#
_symmetry.space_group_name_H-M   'P 1'
#
loop_
_entity.id
_entity.type
_entity.pdbx_description
1 polymer ?
#
loop_
_entity_poly.entity_id
_entity_poly.type
_entity_poly.pdbx_seq_one_letter_code
_entity_poly.pdbx_strand_id
1 'polypeptide(L)'
;MGKRLLHGPLRQLLPLVTFPSLSALAVHFIWNRFIEANIGSQIGTQCHRDYTPPADSLQKSYFTPYTGFDAFDEAMCPLVTFFDALINCTDTLPFLTYAIATSLPLVLIPNVEAHRKGQSCFLAYPVIFGLLSQVVSVGVIFPIYWLVFILTGGPQKTAESPLLSYTKAHAEALIFGIFTGAVIPSVAMLIMNDFHITAIWQFYPVLVAVAQFSHLQFRPSSQFSSSGYDLLRMLYIGCFITSSSSHISTIWPMVADFSAIKEFLTPSLTPLPYSSSLSLHLLESLKWDITFAYSSTALGMLWFSNNLKELVTIILWYSVAIPLLGFAAAVTGVAIWNEGIMAQ
;
A
#
# COMPACT_ATOMS: atom_id res chain seq x y z
N MET A 1 -11.15 -31.87 2.72
CA MET A 1 -10.10 -31.09 3.43
C MET A 1 -8.74 -31.47 2.86
N GLY A 2 -8.09 -30.58 2.10
CA GLY A 2 -6.72 -30.81 1.65
C GLY A 2 -5.73 -30.59 2.80
N LYS A 3 -4.75 -31.47 2.97
CA LYS A 3 -3.62 -31.25 3.88
C LYS A 3 -2.83 -30.04 3.38
N ARG A 4 -2.59 -29.05 4.26
CA ARG A 4 -1.80 -27.85 3.93
C ARG A 4 -0.39 -28.25 3.48
N LEU A 5 0.19 -27.49 2.55
CA LEU A 5 1.49 -27.83 1.96
C LEU A 5 2.64 -27.88 2.97
N LEU A 6 2.65 -26.92 3.88
CA LEU A 6 3.67 -26.78 4.92
C LEU A 6 3.10 -27.27 6.26
N HIS A 7 3.65 -28.37 6.77
CA HIS A 7 3.33 -28.91 8.09
C HIS A 7 4.51 -28.74 9.05
N GLY A 8 4.19 -28.59 10.34
CA GLY A 8 5.18 -28.58 11.42
C GLY A 8 5.98 -27.27 11.54
N PRO A 9 7.20 -27.33 12.12
CA PRO A 9 7.97 -26.14 12.50
C PRO A 9 8.40 -25.30 11.30
N LEU A 10 8.57 -25.90 10.11
CA LEU A 10 8.96 -25.18 8.90
C LEU A 10 7.96 -24.08 8.54
N ARG A 11 6.67 -24.28 8.81
CA ARG A 11 5.62 -23.28 8.53
C ARG A 11 5.77 -22.02 9.38
N GLN A 12 6.34 -22.14 10.58
CA GLN A 12 6.55 -21.02 11.51
C GLN A 12 7.96 -20.42 11.37
N LEU A 13 8.97 -21.24 11.07
CA LEU A 13 10.35 -20.79 10.94
C LEU A 13 10.61 -20.04 9.63
N LEU A 14 10.05 -20.50 8.50
CA LEU A 14 10.32 -19.87 7.22
C LEU A 14 9.82 -18.41 7.13
N PRO A 15 8.62 -18.03 7.62
CA PRO A 15 8.20 -16.62 7.66
C PRO A 15 9.14 -15.75 8.51
N LEU A 16 9.62 -16.28 9.65
CA LEU A 16 10.53 -15.60 10.57
C LEU A 16 11.89 -15.27 9.94
N VAL A 17 12.26 -15.95 8.86
CA VAL A 17 13.46 -15.61 8.08
C VAL A 17 13.09 -14.73 6.89
N THR A 18 12.09 -15.13 6.10
CA THR A 18 11.75 -14.48 4.83
C THR A 18 11.30 -13.03 5.01
N PHE A 19 10.32 -12.78 5.88
CA PHE A 19 9.71 -11.45 5.98
C PHE A 19 10.59 -10.42 6.69
N PRO A 20 11.31 -10.76 7.78
CA PRO A 20 12.32 -9.85 8.34
C PRO A 20 13.44 -9.55 7.36
N SER A 21 13.88 -10.53 6.55
CA SER A 21 14.89 -10.29 5.51
C SER A 21 14.38 -9.31 4.45
N LEU A 22 13.12 -9.46 4.01
CA LEU A 22 12.50 -8.51 3.07
C LEU A 22 12.39 -7.10 3.67
N SER A 23 12.02 -6.99 4.95
CA SER A 23 11.94 -5.69 5.64
C SER A 23 13.32 -5.05 5.78
N ALA A 24 14.35 -5.83 6.14
CA ALA A 24 15.73 -5.35 6.22
C ALA A 24 16.28 -4.91 4.86
N LEU A 25 15.98 -5.66 3.79
CA LEU A 25 16.32 -5.28 2.41
C LEU A 25 15.58 -4.01 2.00
N ALA A 26 14.29 -3.87 2.34
CA ALA A 26 13.53 -2.64 2.09
C ALA A 26 14.17 -1.44 2.80
N VAL A 27 14.57 -1.58 4.07
CA VAL A 27 15.30 -0.53 4.80
C VAL A 27 16.62 -0.18 4.10
N HIS A 28 17.37 -1.17 3.64
CA HIS A 28 18.60 -0.92 2.90
C HIS A 28 18.35 -0.17 1.58
N PHE A 29 17.41 -0.62 0.75
CA PHE A 29 17.19 0.00 -0.55
C PHE A 29 16.48 1.36 -0.48
N ILE A 30 15.60 1.57 0.50
CA ILE A 30 14.84 2.82 0.66
C ILE A 30 15.64 3.81 1.51
N TRP A 31 15.96 3.46 2.75
CA TRP A 31 16.54 4.40 3.72
C TRP A 31 18.05 4.55 3.62
N ASN A 32 18.82 3.47 3.44
CA ASN A 32 20.27 3.61 3.37
C ASN A 32 20.68 4.42 2.13
N ARG A 33 19.97 4.26 1.00
CA ARG A 33 20.18 5.10 -0.18
C ARG A 33 19.78 6.56 0.06
N PHE A 34 18.74 6.79 0.85
CA PHE A 34 18.33 8.12 1.30
C PHE A 34 19.46 8.84 2.05
N ILE A 35 20.17 8.09 2.90
CA ILE A 35 21.32 8.57 3.67
C ILE A 35 22.53 8.78 2.76
N GLU A 36 22.87 7.81 1.90
CA GLU A 36 24.01 7.88 0.98
C GLU A 36 23.92 9.07 0.00
N ALA A 37 22.71 9.37 -0.49
CA ALA A 37 22.46 10.52 -1.36
C ALA A 37 22.25 11.84 -0.59
N ASN A 38 22.43 11.84 0.74
CA ASN A 38 22.24 13.00 1.61
C ASN A 38 20.85 13.66 1.48
N ILE A 39 19.83 12.89 1.12
CA ILE A 39 18.48 13.39 0.85
C ILE A 39 17.86 13.96 2.13
N GLY A 40 18.09 13.30 3.27
CA GLY A 40 17.61 13.76 4.57
C GLY A 40 18.11 15.18 4.90
N SER A 41 19.36 15.50 4.57
CA SER A 41 19.87 16.87 4.74
C SER A 41 19.23 17.83 3.74
N GLN A 42 19.03 17.44 2.48
CA GLN A 42 18.40 18.30 1.47
C GLN A 42 16.96 18.66 1.88
N ILE A 43 16.16 17.66 2.27
CA ILE A 43 14.80 17.87 2.78
C ILE A 43 14.84 18.66 4.10
N GLY A 44 15.74 18.29 5.03
CA GLY A 44 15.88 18.96 6.32
C GLY A 44 16.18 20.45 6.18
N THR A 45 17.03 20.84 5.21
CA THR A 45 17.28 22.26 4.94
C THR A 45 16.04 23.00 4.44
N GLN A 46 15.20 22.35 3.65
CA GLN A 46 13.95 22.94 3.13
C GLN A 46 12.84 22.99 4.18
N CYS A 47 12.96 22.17 5.23
CA CYS A 47 12.04 22.11 6.36
C CYS A 47 12.45 22.98 7.54
N HIS A 48 13.53 23.76 7.42
CA HIS A 48 13.96 24.66 8.49
C HIS A 48 13.15 25.96 8.45
N ARG A 49 12.64 26.42 9.60
CA ARG A 49 11.83 27.65 9.73
C ARG A 49 12.53 28.88 9.14
N ASP A 50 13.83 28.98 9.36
CA ASP A 50 14.65 30.12 8.90
C ASP A 50 15.17 29.97 7.45
N TYR A 51 14.77 28.90 6.74
CA TYR A 51 15.19 28.69 5.37
C TYR A 51 14.55 29.74 4.46
N THR A 52 15.39 30.62 3.93
CA THR A 52 15.02 31.55 2.85
C THR A 52 15.61 31.00 1.55
N PRO A 53 14.78 30.54 0.60
CA PRO A 53 15.30 30.09 -0.67
C PRO A 53 16.05 31.24 -1.37
N PRO A 54 17.18 30.96 -2.04
CA PRO A 54 17.88 31.97 -2.84
C PRO A 54 16.91 32.67 -3.80
N ALA A 55 17.05 33.99 -3.96
CA ALA A 55 16.14 34.80 -4.78
C ALA A 55 16.01 34.30 -6.23
N ASP A 56 17.04 33.64 -6.75
CA ASP A 56 17.09 33.10 -8.11
C ASP A 56 16.63 31.62 -8.20
N SER A 57 16.26 31.00 -7.08
CA SER A 57 15.83 29.60 -7.05
C SER A 57 14.31 29.46 -7.18
N LEU A 58 13.87 28.52 -8.01
CA LEU A 58 12.46 28.08 -8.08
C LEU A 58 12.06 27.22 -6.86
N GLN A 59 12.94 27.06 -5.86
CA GLN A 59 12.66 26.28 -4.66
C GLN A 59 11.74 27.07 -3.74
N LYS A 60 10.59 26.48 -3.40
CA LYS A 60 9.71 27.00 -2.37
C LYS A 60 10.24 26.55 -1.00
N SER A 61 10.12 27.41 0.01
CA SER A 61 10.25 26.93 1.39
C SER A 61 9.10 25.98 1.66
N TYR A 62 9.40 24.76 2.10
CA TYR A 62 8.39 23.76 2.42
C TYR A 62 7.94 23.82 3.87
N PHE A 63 8.68 24.56 4.71
CA PHE A 63 8.23 24.86 6.06
C PHE A 63 6.97 25.73 6.00
N THR A 64 5.83 25.10 6.24
CA THR A 64 4.55 25.79 6.42
C THR A 64 3.93 25.32 7.73
N PRO A 65 3.43 26.21 8.59
CA PRO A 65 2.74 25.79 9.79
C PRO A 65 1.43 25.09 9.40
N TYR A 66 1.38 23.76 9.51
CA TYR A 66 0.17 22.99 9.23
C TYR A 66 -0.82 23.14 10.38
N THR A 67 -0.29 23.13 11.62
CA THR A 67 -1.06 23.20 12.87
C THR A 67 -0.63 24.35 13.76
N GLY A 68 0.60 24.87 13.57
CA GLY A 68 1.24 25.83 14.46
C GLY A 68 1.92 25.18 15.67
N PHE A 69 1.99 23.84 15.72
CA PHE A 69 2.75 23.11 16.74
C PHE A 69 4.07 22.61 16.16
N ASP A 70 5.17 23.23 16.57
CA ASP A 70 6.51 23.07 15.98
C ASP A 70 6.92 21.60 15.79
N ALA A 71 6.78 20.76 16.81
CA ALA A 71 7.20 19.36 16.71
C ALA A 71 6.37 18.54 15.70
N PHE A 72 5.08 18.88 15.52
CA PHE A 72 4.25 18.22 14.51
C PHE A 72 4.57 18.75 13.11
N ASP A 73 4.70 20.07 12.97
CA ASP A 73 4.98 20.69 11.68
C ASP A 73 6.37 20.27 11.15
N GLU A 74 7.37 20.14 12.04
CA GLU A 74 8.70 19.59 11.72
C GLU A 74 8.65 18.11 11.33
N ALA A 75 7.83 17.28 12.00
CA ALA A 75 7.68 15.87 11.66
C ALA A 75 6.95 15.65 10.33
N MET A 76 5.98 16.52 10.00
CA MET A 76 5.18 16.46 8.79
C MET A 76 5.91 16.99 7.56
N CYS A 77 6.77 18.01 7.73
CA CYS A 77 7.41 18.67 6.61
C CYS A 77 8.19 17.70 5.68
N PRO A 78 9.00 16.75 6.18
CA PRO A 78 9.69 15.80 5.31
C PRO A 78 8.75 14.93 4.48
N LEU A 79 7.64 14.48 5.08
CA LEU A 79 6.64 13.66 4.40
C LEU A 79 5.94 14.45 3.30
N VAL A 80 5.53 15.68 3.59
CA VAL A 80 4.86 16.55 2.62
C VAL A 80 5.82 16.95 1.50
N THR A 81 7.06 17.31 1.85
CA THR A 81 8.12 17.65 0.88
C THR A 81 8.40 16.47 -0.06
N PHE A 82 8.41 15.24 0.46
CA PHE A 82 8.60 14.03 -0.36
C PHE A 82 7.58 13.97 -1.51
N PHE A 83 6.29 14.08 -1.18
CA PHE A 83 5.23 13.96 -2.19
C PHE A 83 5.10 15.22 -3.04
N ASP A 84 5.26 16.41 -2.47
CA ASP A 84 5.22 17.66 -3.24
C ASP A 84 6.32 17.70 -4.31
N ALA A 85 7.56 17.31 -3.97
CA ALA A 85 8.66 17.25 -4.92
C ALA A 85 8.42 16.25 -6.07
N LEU A 86 7.62 15.20 -5.84
CA LEU A 86 7.22 14.24 -6.86
C LEU A 86 6.04 14.74 -7.71
N ILE A 87 5.10 15.49 -7.12
CA ILE A 87 3.95 16.08 -7.83
C ILE A 87 4.42 17.20 -8.76
N ASN A 88 5.34 18.04 -8.28
CA ASN A 88 5.84 19.21 -9.00
C ASN A 88 6.92 18.90 -10.06
N CYS A 89 7.33 17.63 -10.21
CA CYS A 89 8.29 17.20 -11.22
C CYS A 89 7.60 16.35 -12.30
N THR A 90 7.67 16.83 -13.55
CA THR A 90 7.00 16.21 -14.70
C THR A 90 7.45 14.77 -14.96
N ASP A 91 8.72 14.47 -14.69
CA ASP A 91 9.29 13.13 -14.93
C ASP A 91 8.83 12.11 -13.87
N THR A 92 8.46 12.57 -12.67
CA THR A 92 8.11 11.69 -11.54
C THR A 92 6.61 11.56 -11.31
N LEU A 93 5.82 12.58 -11.69
CA LEU A 93 4.37 12.61 -11.51
C LEU A 93 3.63 11.40 -12.13
N PRO A 94 4.00 10.89 -13.33
CA PRO A 94 3.35 9.72 -13.91
C PRO A 94 3.48 8.47 -13.03
N PHE A 95 4.66 8.21 -12.46
CA PHE A 95 4.86 7.07 -11.60
C PHE A 95 4.16 7.24 -10.24
N LEU A 96 4.18 8.45 -9.66
CA LEU A 96 3.44 8.73 -8.43
C LEU A 96 1.93 8.48 -8.63
N THR A 97 1.37 8.97 -9.74
CA THR A 97 -0.04 8.77 -10.10
C THR A 97 -0.35 7.28 -10.26
N TYR A 98 0.52 6.53 -10.95
CA TYR A 98 0.41 5.08 -11.08
C TYR A 98 0.48 4.37 -9.72
N ALA A 99 1.42 4.73 -8.85
CA ALA A 99 1.58 4.14 -7.53
C ALA A 99 0.35 4.39 -6.64
N ILE A 100 -0.18 5.62 -6.62
CA ILE A 100 -1.38 5.97 -5.86
C ILE A 100 -2.60 5.22 -6.39
N ALA A 101 -2.82 5.22 -7.71
CA ALA A 101 -3.97 4.57 -8.33
C ALA A 101 -3.96 3.04 -8.15
N THR A 102 -2.78 2.44 -8.03
CA THR A 102 -2.64 1.00 -7.80
C THR A 102 -2.61 0.60 -6.33
N SER A 103 -2.42 1.53 -5.38
CA SER A 103 -2.26 1.26 -3.94
C SER A 103 -3.48 0.67 -3.21
N LEU A 104 -4.67 0.75 -3.80
CA LEU A 104 -5.93 0.35 -3.16
C LEU A 104 -5.94 -1.08 -2.56
N PRO A 105 -5.34 -2.12 -3.16
CA PRO A 105 -5.29 -3.45 -2.56
C PRO A 105 -4.51 -3.47 -1.24
N LEU A 106 -3.48 -2.63 -1.11
CA LEU A 106 -2.69 -2.51 0.11
C LEU A 106 -3.51 -1.87 1.24
N VAL A 107 -4.50 -1.03 0.93
CA VAL A 107 -5.45 -0.52 1.92
C VAL A 107 -6.55 -1.54 2.20
N LEU A 108 -7.13 -2.10 1.14
CA LEU A 108 -8.29 -2.98 1.20
C LEU A 108 -8.02 -4.27 1.96
N ILE A 109 -6.94 -4.99 1.62
CA ILE A 109 -6.68 -6.32 2.18
C ILE A 109 -6.55 -6.26 3.72
N PRO A 110 -5.67 -5.43 4.31
CA PRO A 110 -5.58 -5.35 5.77
C PRO A 110 -6.89 -4.95 6.45
N ASN A 111 -7.67 -4.07 5.81
CA ASN A 111 -8.95 -3.64 6.35
C ASN A 111 -10.01 -4.74 6.31
N VAL A 112 -10.06 -5.55 5.24
CA VAL A 112 -10.94 -6.74 5.21
C VAL A 112 -10.46 -7.72 6.28
N GLU A 113 -9.18 -8.09 6.28
CA GLU A 113 -8.61 -9.07 7.20
C GLU A 113 -8.83 -8.72 8.68
N ALA A 114 -8.76 -7.43 9.04
CA ALA A 114 -8.99 -6.96 10.40
C ALA A 114 -10.37 -7.29 10.97
N HIS A 115 -11.37 -7.43 10.09
CA HIS A 115 -12.77 -7.65 10.46
C HIS A 115 -13.17 -9.14 10.42
N ARG A 116 -12.23 -10.05 10.15
CA ARG A 116 -12.52 -11.49 10.19
C ARG A 116 -12.78 -11.95 11.63
N LYS A 117 -13.71 -12.89 11.81
CA LYS A 117 -13.96 -13.53 13.10
C LYS A 117 -12.70 -14.28 13.56
N GLY A 118 -12.35 -14.13 14.85
CA GLY A 118 -11.21 -14.81 15.45
C GLY A 118 -9.85 -14.19 15.13
N GLN A 119 -9.82 -12.99 14.56
CA GLN A 119 -8.59 -12.29 14.26
C GLN A 119 -7.85 -11.86 15.53
N SER A 120 -6.51 -11.89 15.50
CA SER A 120 -5.71 -11.41 16.62
C SER A 120 -5.93 -9.91 16.87
N CYS A 121 -5.83 -9.51 18.15
CA CYS A 121 -5.96 -8.10 18.55
C CYS A 121 -5.01 -7.18 17.75
N PHE A 122 -3.78 -7.61 17.46
CA PHE A 122 -2.81 -6.83 16.69
C PHE A 122 -3.29 -6.50 15.27
N LEU A 123 -3.99 -7.43 14.62
CA LEU A 123 -4.45 -7.27 13.24
C LEU A 123 -5.85 -6.66 13.14
N ALA A 124 -6.56 -6.52 14.27
CA ALA A 124 -7.85 -5.86 14.33
C ALA A 124 -7.76 -4.34 14.09
N TYR A 125 -6.56 -3.76 14.18
CA TYR A 125 -6.31 -2.32 14.04
C TYR A 125 -5.40 -2.01 12.84
N PRO A 126 -5.90 -2.13 11.59
CA PRO A 126 -5.11 -1.89 10.39
C PRO A 126 -4.61 -0.44 10.30
N VAL A 127 -5.25 0.49 11.01
CA VAL A 127 -4.81 1.88 11.19
C VAL A 127 -3.39 1.98 11.75
N ILE A 128 -2.97 1.07 12.64
CA ILE A 128 -1.63 1.09 13.23
C ILE A 128 -0.59 0.78 12.13
N PHE A 129 -0.81 -0.27 11.35
CA PHE A 129 0.07 -0.61 10.23
C PHE A 129 0.08 0.47 9.16
N GLY A 130 -1.08 1.08 8.88
CA GLY A 130 -1.17 2.22 7.97
C GLY A 130 -0.39 3.44 8.47
N LEU A 131 -0.49 3.81 9.75
CA LEU A 131 0.28 4.92 10.30
C LEU A 131 1.79 4.63 10.30
N LEU A 132 2.18 3.40 10.66
CA LEU A 132 3.57 2.97 10.58
C LEU A 132 4.10 3.04 9.14
N SER A 133 3.27 2.71 8.13
CA SER A 133 3.69 2.78 6.73
C SER A 133 3.86 4.22 6.23
N GLN A 134 3.15 5.19 6.81
CA GLN A 134 3.37 6.61 6.51
C GLN A 134 4.68 7.13 7.11
N VAL A 135 5.07 6.65 8.30
CA VAL A 135 6.30 7.07 8.97
C VAL A 135 7.54 6.36 8.41
N VAL A 136 7.44 5.07 8.11
CA VAL A 136 8.60 4.21 7.78
C VAL A 136 8.67 3.84 6.30
N SER A 137 7.56 3.91 5.55
CA SER A 137 7.32 3.35 4.19
C SER A 137 6.54 2.03 4.18
N VAL A 138 5.78 1.83 3.10
CA VAL A 138 4.86 0.70 2.93
C VAL A 138 5.62 -0.61 2.73
N GLY A 139 6.68 -0.61 1.94
CA GLY A 139 7.55 -1.72 1.61
C GLY A 139 8.35 -2.25 2.79
N VAL A 140 8.61 -1.44 3.81
CA VAL A 140 9.20 -1.91 5.08
C VAL A 140 8.14 -2.56 5.97
N ILE A 141 6.97 -1.94 6.09
CA ILE A 141 5.92 -2.36 7.02
C ILE A 141 5.11 -3.56 6.52
N PHE A 142 4.86 -3.70 5.22
CA PHE A 142 4.08 -4.82 4.68
C PHE A 142 4.70 -6.20 4.91
N PRO A 143 6.02 -6.41 4.78
CA PRO A 143 6.63 -7.66 5.20
C PRO A 143 6.36 -7.98 6.68
N ILE A 144 6.42 -6.98 7.56
CA ILE A 144 6.13 -7.14 8.99
C ILE A 144 4.65 -7.48 9.20
N TYR A 145 3.75 -6.78 8.52
CA TYR A 145 2.32 -7.08 8.53
C TYR A 145 2.05 -8.55 8.15
N TRP A 146 2.62 -9.03 7.03
CA TRP A 146 2.45 -10.41 6.58
C TRP A 146 3.08 -11.43 7.54
N LEU A 147 4.21 -11.10 8.17
CA LEU A 147 4.78 -11.93 9.23
C LEU A 147 3.80 -12.10 10.40
N VAL A 148 3.28 -10.98 10.94
CA VAL A 148 2.31 -10.99 12.05
C VAL A 148 1.04 -11.75 11.64
N PHE A 149 0.56 -11.51 10.43
CA PHE A 149 -0.61 -12.17 9.87
C PHE A 149 -0.43 -13.69 9.77
N ILE A 150 0.73 -14.18 9.31
CA ILE A 150 1.02 -15.61 9.21
C ILE A 150 1.19 -16.25 10.60
N LEU A 151 1.90 -15.59 11.51
CA LEU A 151 2.21 -16.14 12.84
C LEU A 151 0.98 -16.21 13.76
N THR A 152 0.04 -15.27 13.63
CA THR A 152 -1.21 -15.27 14.40
C THR A 152 -2.27 -16.23 13.84
N GLY A 153 -1.95 -16.94 12.75
CA GLY A 153 -2.76 -18.03 12.22
C GLY A 153 -3.47 -17.73 10.90
N GLY A 154 -3.42 -16.47 10.41
CA GLY A 154 -4.08 -16.00 9.18
C GLY A 154 -5.51 -16.52 9.01
N PRO A 155 -6.04 -16.64 7.78
CA PRO A 155 -7.35 -17.22 7.55
C PRO A 155 -7.29 -18.71 7.94
N GLN A 156 -7.79 -19.02 9.11
CA GLN A 156 -8.25 -20.37 9.39
C GLN A 156 -9.53 -20.52 8.58
N LYS A 157 -9.46 -21.27 7.46
CA LYS A 157 -10.66 -21.73 6.76
C LYS A 157 -11.44 -22.61 7.75
N THR A 158 -12.29 -21.99 8.54
CA THR A 158 -13.36 -22.68 9.26
C THR A 158 -14.30 -23.27 8.21
N ALA A 159 -15.14 -24.23 8.61
CA ALA A 159 -16.07 -24.87 7.68
C ALA A 159 -17.10 -23.88 7.08
N GLU A 160 -17.25 -22.69 7.67
CA GLU A 160 -18.06 -21.60 7.17
C GLU A 160 -17.23 -20.68 6.27
N SER A 161 -17.76 -20.31 5.10
CA SER A 161 -17.09 -19.37 4.20
C SER A 161 -16.75 -18.07 4.94
N PRO A 162 -15.49 -17.61 4.94
CA PRO A 162 -15.06 -16.51 5.77
C PRO A 162 -15.67 -15.16 5.33
N LEU A 163 -16.29 -15.07 4.16
CA LEU A 163 -17.07 -13.89 3.77
C LEU A 163 -18.54 -13.92 4.27
N LEU A 164 -19.08 -15.08 4.65
CA LEU A 164 -20.41 -15.16 5.27
C LEU A 164 -20.43 -14.50 6.66
N SER A 165 -19.26 -14.26 7.27
CA SER A 165 -19.19 -13.58 8.56
C SER A 165 -19.39 -12.07 8.50
N TYR A 166 -19.34 -11.44 7.32
CA TYR A 166 -19.52 -9.99 7.21
C TYR A 166 -20.99 -9.65 7.17
N THR A 167 -21.41 -8.78 8.08
CA THR A 167 -22.72 -8.16 8.00
C THR A 167 -22.69 -7.06 6.94
N LYS A 168 -23.82 -6.85 6.26
CA LYS A 168 -23.95 -5.80 5.24
C LYS A 168 -23.50 -4.42 5.74
N ALA A 169 -23.82 -4.09 6.99
CA ALA A 169 -23.44 -2.82 7.62
C ALA A 169 -21.91 -2.64 7.71
N HIS A 170 -21.15 -3.69 8.06
CA HIS A 170 -19.69 -3.63 8.11
C HIS A 170 -19.08 -3.51 6.70
N ALA A 171 -19.63 -4.21 5.71
CA ALA A 171 -19.18 -4.09 4.33
C ALA A 171 -19.42 -2.67 3.78
N GLU A 172 -20.56 -2.07 4.08
CA GLU A 172 -20.86 -0.68 3.70
C GLU A 172 -19.96 0.32 4.41
N ALA A 173 -19.74 0.15 5.72
CA ALA A 173 -18.82 0.98 6.48
C ALA A 173 -17.40 0.89 5.92
N LEU A 174 -16.93 -0.31 5.56
CA LEU A 174 -15.63 -0.54 4.93
C LEU A 174 -15.51 0.23 3.60
N ILE A 175 -16.48 0.07 2.71
CA ILE A 175 -16.53 0.79 1.43
C ILE A 175 -16.50 2.29 1.68
N PHE A 176 -17.39 2.79 2.54
CA PHE A 176 -17.50 4.20 2.88
C PHE A 176 -16.17 4.75 3.40
N GLY A 177 -15.54 4.06 4.35
CA GLY A 177 -14.28 4.49 4.93
C GLY A 177 -13.11 4.46 3.95
N ILE A 178 -12.99 3.43 3.10
CA ILE A 178 -11.94 3.40 2.08
C ILE A 178 -12.13 4.53 1.06
N PHE A 179 -13.35 4.77 0.60
CA PHE A 179 -13.61 5.86 -0.35
C PHE A 179 -13.34 7.23 0.26
N THR A 180 -13.90 7.51 1.43
CA THR A 180 -13.78 8.83 2.08
C THR A 180 -12.40 9.08 2.67
N GLY A 181 -11.79 8.05 3.24
CA GLY A 181 -10.53 8.16 3.98
C GLY A 181 -9.30 7.96 3.12
N ALA A 182 -9.35 7.13 2.07
CA ALA A 182 -8.20 6.84 1.22
C ALA A 182 -8.35 7.39 -0.20
N VAL A 183 -9.44 7.08 -0.91
CA VAL A 183 -9.59 7.46 -2.33
C VAL A 183 -9.71 8.98 -2.51
N ILE A 184 -10.63 9.63 -1.79
CA ILE A 184 -10.87 11.08 -1.93
C ILE A 184 -9.60 11.88 -1.60
N PRO A 185 -8.91 11.67 -0.46
CA PRO A 185 -7.70 12.42 -0.14
C PRO A 185 -6.58 12.16 -1.15
N SER A 186 -6.46 10.93 -1.68
CA SER A 186 -5.42 10.60 -2.67
C SER A 186 -5.64 11.33 -4.00
N VAL A 187 -6.89 11.40 -4.46
CA VAL A 187 -7.24 12.16 -5.66
C VAL A 187 -7.06 13.66 -5.44
N ALA A 188 -7.49 14.17 -4.28
CA ALA A 188 -7.33 15.57 -3.92
C ALA A 188 -5.84 15.98 -3.88
N MET A 189 -4.98 15.15 -3.30
CA MET A 189 -3.52 15.38 -3.26
C MET A 189 -2.94 15.57 -4.68
N LEU A 190 -3.30 14.70 -5.62
CA LEU A 190 -2.78 14.75 -6.99
C LEU A 190 -3.33 15.93 -7.81
N ILE A 191 -4.61 16.28 -7.65
CA ILE A 191 -5.26 17.31 -8.47
C ILE A 191 -5.03 18.72 -7.93
N MET A 192 -5.08 18.88 -6.60
CA MET A 192 -5.01 20.22 -5.99
C MET A 192 -3.58 20.74 -5.88
N ASN A 193 -2.57 19.84 -5.87
CA ASN A 193 -1.15 20.20 -5.70
C ASN A 193 -0.95 21.18 -4.52
N ASP A 194 -1.57 20.84 -3.39
CA ASP A 194 -1.62 21.66 -2.20
C ASP A 194 -0.97 20.89 -1.04
N PHE A 195 -0.03 21.52 -0.36
CA PHE A 195 0.76 20.91 0.71
C PHE A 195 -0.08 20.64 1.97
N HIS A 196 -1.15 21.40 2.25
CA HIS A 196 -2.09 21.10 3.32
C HIS A 196 -2.92 19.86 3.01
N ILE A 197 -3.35 19.70 1.75
CA ILE A 197 -4.06 18.49 1.32
C ILE A 197 -3.14 17.26 1.41
N THR A 198 -1.88 17.41 1.01
CA THR A 198 -0.86 16.37 1.15
C THR A 198 -0.61 16.02 2.63
N ALA A 199 -0.60 17.01 3.53
CA ALA A 199 -0.48 16.78 4.96
C ALA A 199 -1.67 16.01 5.53
N ILE A 200 -2.91 16.36 5.13
CA ILE A 200 -4.12 15.63 5.51
C ILE A 200 -4.06 14.19 4.99
N TRP A 201 -3.57 13.99 3.77
CA TRP A 201 -3.43 12.67 3.15
C TRP A 201 -2.50 11.73 3.94
N GLN A 202 -1.46 12.24 4.62
CA GLN A 202 -0.61 11.39 5.49
C GLN A 202 -1.39 10.71 6.63
N PHE A 203 -2.59 11.21 6.97
CA PHE A 203 -3.47 10.61 7.97
C PHE A 203 -4.58 9.76 7.38
N TYR A 204 -4.51 9.40 6.09
CA TYR A 204 -5.54 8.59 5.43
C TYR A 204 -5.92 7.32 6.22
N PRO A 205 -5.02 6.57 6.90
CA PRO A 205 -5.42 5.38 7.66
C PRO A 205 -6.38 5.72 8.81
N VAL A 206 -6.17 6.87 9.45
CA VAL A 206 -7.05 7.39 10.51
C VAL A 206 -8.36 7.86 9.92
N LEU A 207 -8.33 8.57 8.79
CA LEU A 207 -9.55 9.00 8.09
C LEU A 207 -10.43 7.80 7.70
N VAL A 208 -9.82 6.71 7.20
CA VAL A 208 -10.52 5.46 6.90
C VAL A 208 -11.19 4.90 8.16
N ALA A 209 -10.44 4.78 9.27
CA ALA A 209 -10.97 4.22 10.51
C ALA A 209 -12.09 5.08 11.12
N VAL A 210 -11.92 6.40 11.15
CA VAL A 210 -12.93 7.34 11.66
C VAL A 210 -14.19 7.27 10.80
N ALA A 211 -14.07 7.28 9.47
CA ALA A 211 -15.22 7.19 8.58
C ALA A 211 -15.97 5.85 8.70
N GLN A 212 -15.26 4.72 8.81
CA GLN A 212 -15.86 3.41 9.10
C GLN A 212 -16.65 3.46 10.42
N PHE A 213 -16.02 3.95 11.49
CA PHE A 213 -16.64 4.06 12.80
C PHE A 213 -17.88 4.96 12.77
N SER A 214 -17.78 6.14 12.17
CA SER A 214 -18.90 7.08 12.01
C SER A 214 -20.06 6.46 11.24
N HIS A 215 -19.79 5.75 10.13
CA HIS A 215 -20.83 5.05 9.39
C HIS A 215 -21.56 4.03 10.27
N LEU A 216 -20.85 3.25 11.08
CA LEU A 216 -21.45 2.26 11.97
C LEU A 216 -22.30 2.88 13.09
N GLN A 217 -22.07 4.14 13.47
CA GLN A 217 -22.96 4.85 14.40
C GLN A 217 -24.33 5.13 13.79
N PHE A 218 -24.39 5.45 12.49
CA PHE A 218 -25.65 5.69 11.79
C PHE A 218 -26.32 4.41 11.28
N ARG A 219 -25.52 3.39 10.98
CA ARG A 219 -25.99 2.10 10.47
C ARG A 219 -25.38 0.95 11.27
N PRO A 220 -25.88 0.70 12.50
CA PRO A 220 -25.38 -0.38 13.33
C PRO A 220 -25.70 -1.76 12.72
N SER A 221 -24.90 -2.75 13.09
CA SER A 221 -25.12 -4.12 12.65
C SER A 221 -26.38 -4.71 13.30
N SER A 222 -27.33 -5.18 12.48
CA SER A 222 -28.52 -5.91 12.96
C SER A 222 -28.15 -7.33 13.40
N GLN A 223 -28.90 -7.90 14.36
CA GLN A 223 -28.79 -9.30 14.78
C GLN A 223 -29.20 -10.27 13.65
N PHE A 224 -30.12 -9.85 12.77
CA PHE A 224 -30.55 -10.59 11.58
C PHE A 224 -29.98 -9.94 10.31
N SER A 225 -28.70 -9.61 10.34
CA SER A 225 -28.08 -8.89 9.22
C SER A 225 -28.03 -9.75 7.97
N SER A 226 -28.39 -9.14 6.83
CA SER A 226 -27.99 -9.67 5.52
C SER A 226 -26.48 -9.75 5.41
N SER A 227 -26.01 -10.71 4.61
CA SER A 227 -24.59 -10.85 4.32
C SER A 227 -24.07 -9.65 3.53
N GLY A 228 -22.87 -9.19 3.85
CA GLY A 228 -22.12 -8.17 3.10
C GLY A 228 -21.30 -8.73 1.93
N TYR A 229 -21.43 -10.03 1.64
CA TYR A 229 -20.64 -10.74 0.62
C TYR A 229 -20.61 -10.03 -0.74
N ASP A 230 -21.78 -9.69 -1.29
CA ASP A 230 -21.86 -9.07 -2.63
C ASP A 230 -21.18 -7.71 -2.66
N LEU A 231 -21.27 -6.94 -1.58
CA LEU A 231 -20.62 -5.63 -1.49
C LEU A 231 -19.10 -5.76 -1.45
N LEU A 232 -18.57 -6.70 -0.66
CA LEU A 232 -17.13 -6.98 -0.64
C LEU A 232 -16.64 -7.49 -1.98
N ARG A 233 -17.40 -8.39 -2.63
CA ARG A 233 -17.12 -8.84 -3.99
C ARG A 233 -17.02 -7.67 -4.97
N MET A 234 -18.01 -6.77 -4.95
CA MET A 234 -17.99 -5.57 -5.79
C MET A 234 -16.80 -4.66 -5.49
N LEU A 235 -16.42 -4.49 -4.22
CA LEU A 235 -15.26 -3.70 -3.82
C LEU A 235 -13.95 -4.30 -4.35
N TYR A 236 -13.75 -5.61 -4.24
CA TYR A 236 -12.58 -6.29 -4.80
C TYR A 236 -12.55 -6.21 -6.33
N ILE A 237 -13.68 -6.42 -7.01
CA ILE A 237 -13.77 -6.30 -8.47
C ILE A 237 -13.47 -4.86 -8.90
N GLY A 238 -14.01 -3.85 -8.21
CA GLY A 238 -13.70 -2.45 -8.45
C GLY A 238 -12.22 -2.16 -8.27
N CYS A 239 -11.60 -2.67 -7.20
CA CYS A 239 -10.17 -2.56 -6.95
C CYS A 239 -9.31 -3.18 -8.06
N PHE A 240 -9.71 -4.37 -8.54
CA PHE A 240 -9.06 -5.04 -9.66
C PHE A 240 -9.17 -4.22 -10.96
N ILE A 241 -10.37 -3.72 -11.28
CA ILE A 241 -10.63 -2.90 -12.48
C ILE A 241 -9.83 -1.61 -12.43
N THR A 242 -9.86 -0.87 -11.32
CA THR A 242 -9.10 0.39 -11.19
C THR A 242 -7.60 0.15 -11.30
N SER A 243 -7.07 -0.88 -10.62
CA SER A 243 -5.64 -1.21 -10.67
C SER A 243 -5.19 -1.63 -12.08
N SER A 244 -5.96 -2.50 -12.73
CA SER A 244 -5.64 -2.97 -14.09
C SER A 244 -5.80 -1.89 -15.13
N SER A 245 -6.82 -1.05 -15.02
CA SER A 245 -7.03 0.09 -15.92
C SER A 245 -5.88 1.09 -15.83
N SER A 246 -5.44 1.41 -14.61
CA SER A 246 -4.30 2.31 -14.37
C SER A 246 -2.99 1.73 -14.93
N HIS A 247 -2.79 0.42 -14.81
CA HIS A 247 -1.63 -0.25 -15.40
C HIS A 247 -1.67 -0.25 -16.92
N ILE A 248 -2.81 -0.64 -17.52
CA ILE A 248 -2.99 -0.66 -18.97
C ILE A 248 -2.81 0.75 -19.54
N SER A 249 -3.46 1.76 -18.97
CA SER A 249 -3.36 3.14 -19.45
C SER A 249 -1.94 3.70 -19.39
N THR A 250 -1.12 3.22 -18.44
CA THR A 250 0.25 3.69 -18.25
C THR A 250 1.24 2.89 -19.09
N ILE A 251 1.18 1.56 -19.06
CA ILE A 251 2.22 0.67 -19.58
C ILE A 251 1.99 0.27 -21.03
N TRP A 252 0.75 0.06 -21.48
CA TRP A 252 0.51 -0.36 -22.87
C TRP A 252 0.98 0.64 -23.93
N PRO A 253 0.88 1.97 -23.75
CA PRO A 253 1.47 2.91 -24.67
C PRO A 253 2.99 2.71 -24.87
N MET A 254 3.68 2.12 -23.88
CA MET A 254 5.12 1.85 -23.88
C MET A 254 5.46 0.40 -24.24
N VAL A 255 4.50 -0.47 -24.62
CA VAL A 255 4.74 -1.91 -24.83
C VAL A 255 5.76 -2.24 -25.92
N ALA A 256 5.92 -1.34 -26.89
CA ALA A 256 6.94 -1.48 -27.94
C ALA A 256 8.35 -1.08 -27.47
N ASP A 257 8.47 -0.37 -26.36
CA ASP A 257 9.74 0.09 -25.78
C ASP A 257 9.98 -0.57 -24.42
N PHE A 258 10.62 -1.74 -24.46
CA PHE A 258 10.98 -2.48 -23.25
C PHE A 258 11.88 -1.67 -22.30
N SER A 259 12.71 -0.78 -22.84
CA SER A 259 13.59 0.07 -22.02
C SER A 259 12.79 1.07 -21.20
N ALA A 260 11.80 1.73 -21.83
CA ALA A 260 10.89 2.64 -21.15
C ALA A 260 10.08 1.94 -20.05
N ILE A 261 9.56 0.73 -20.31
CA ILE A 261 8.86 -0.07 -19.28
C ILE A 261 9.79 -0.41 -18.12
N LYS A 262 11.01 -0.86 -18.43
CA LYS A 262 12.00 -1.21 -17.41
C LYS A 262 12.34 0.01 -16.56
N GLU A 263 12.63 1.15 -17.18
CA GLU A 263 12.93 2.40 -16.49
C GLU A 263 11.77 2.87 -15.61
N PHE A 264 10.53 2.74 -16.09
CA PHE A 264 9.34 3.15 -15.35
C PHE A 264 9.05 2.23 -14.15
N LEU A 265 9.06 0.91 -14.33
CA LEU A 265 8.62 -0.04 -13.30
C LEU A 265 9.73 -0.58 -12.40
N THR A 266 10.97 -0.64 -12.89
CA THR A 266 12.05 -1.33 -12.18
C THR A 266 12.92 -0.31 -11.46
N PRO A 267 13.01 -0.35 -10.12
CA PRO A 267 13.97 0.48 -9.42
C PRO A 267 15.41 0.07 -9.78
N SER A 268 16.31 1.04 -9.79
CA SER A 268 17.72 0.82 -10.09
C SER A 268 18.40 -0.01 -9.00
N LEU A 269 19.19 -1.01 -9.40
CA LEU A 269 20.01 -1.79 -8.46
C LEU A 269 21.27 -1.04 -8.02
N THR A 270 21.72 -0.07 -8.81
CA THR A 270 22.84 0.82 -8.46
C THR A 270 22.29 2.14 -7.91
N PRO A 271 22.90 2.73 -6.87
CA PRO A 271 22.57 4.08 -6.43
C PRO A 271 22.66 5.08 -7.59
N LEU A 272 21.72 6.04 -7.63
CA LEU A 272 21.82 7.15 -8.57
C LEU A 272 23.04 8.04 -8.23
N PRO A 273 23.66 8.70 -9.22
CA PRO A 273 24.71 9.68 -8.97
C PRO A 273 24.23 10.78 -8.02
N TYR A 274 25.11 11.28 -7.14
CA TYR A 274 24.79 12.38 -6.22
C TYR A 274 24.33 13.67 -6.93
N SER A 275 24.70 13.86 -8.19
CA SER A 275 24.30 14.99 -9.02
C SER A 275 22.87 14.89 -9.56
N SER A 276 22.18 13.77 -9.36
CA SER A 276 20.78 13.60 -9.76
C SER A 276 19.87 14.53 -8.94
N SER A 277 18.74 14.93 -9.52
CA SER A 277 17.79 15.80 -8.83
C SER A 277 17.15 15.09 -7.64
N LEU A 278 16.73 15.88 -6.63
CA LEU A 278 16.02 15.39 -5.46
C LEU A 278 14.84 14.49 -5.86
N SER A 279 13.95 14.97 -6.74
CA SER A 279 12.76 14.23 -7.18
C SER A 279 13.09 12.86 -7.80
N LEU A 280 14.20 12.70 -8.53
CA LEU A 280 14.61 11.41 -9.08
C LEU A 280 15.03 10.42 -7.98
N HIS A 281 15.74 10.88 -6.95
CA HIS A 281 16.07 10.02 -5.82
C HIS A 281 14.82 9.62 -5.02
N LEU A 282 13.86 10.54 -4.84
CA LEU A 282 12.57 10.24 -4.20
C LEU A 282 11.75 9.24 -5.02
N LEU A 283 11.77 9.38 -6.35
CA LEU A 283 11.11 8.45 -7.27
C LEU A 283 11.70 7.04 -7.15
N GLU A 284 13.02 6.90 -7.13
CA GLU A 284 13.68 5.60 -6.95
C GLU A 284 13.34 4.97 -5.59
N SER A 285 13.24 5.79 -4.55
CA SER A 285 12.80 5.34 -3.22
C SER A 285 11.36 4.81 -3.27
N LEU A 286 10.45 5.53 -3.94
CA LEU A 286 9.05 5.12 -4.10
C LEU A 286 8.91 3.85 -4.94
N LYS A 287 9.71 3.66 -6.00
CA LYS A 287 9.73 2.42 -6.79
C LYS A 287 10.12 1.22 -5.93
N TRP A 288 11.15 1.33 -5.10
CA TRP A 288 11.52 0.29 -4.15
C TRP A 288 10.42 0.04 -3.13
N ASP A 289 9.82 1.10 -2.59
CA ASP A 289 8.73 1.03 -1.62
C ASP A 289 7.56 0.17 -2.12
N ILE A 290 7.07 0.50 -3.32
CA ILE A 290 5.99 -0.22 -4.00
C ILE A 290 6.41 -1.66 -4.35
N THR A 291 7.65 -1.87 -4.81
CA THR A 291 8.17 -3.19 -5.17
C THR A 291 8.18 -4.13 -3.96
N PHE A 292 8.69 -3.70 -2.81
CA PHE A 292 8.71 -4.51 -1.60
C PHE A 292 7.30 -4.74 -1.03
N ALA A 293 6.42 -3.72 -1.08
CA ALA A 293 5.05 -3.85 -0.62
C ALA A 293 4.27 -4.93 -1.37
N TYR A 294 4.30 -4.92 -2.71
CA TYR A 294 3.61 -5.94 -3.50
C TYR A 294 4.32 -7.30 -3.48
N SER A 295 5.65 -7.33 -3.47
CA SER A 295 6.39 -8.60 -3.42
C SER A 295 6.12 -9.35 -2.12
N SER A 296 6.15 -8.65 -0.98
CA SER A 296 5.80 -9.25 0.31
C SER A 296 4.34 -9.67 0.36
N THR A 297 3.43 -8.90 -0.26
CA THR A 297 2.02 -9.26 -0.37
C THR A 297 1.77 -10.50 -1.21
N ALA A 298 2.42 -10.61 -2.38
CA ALA A 298 2.34 -11.80 -3.22
C ALA A 298 2.89 -13.04 -2.51
N LEU A 299 4.04 -12.91 -1.84
CA LEU A 299 4.62 -13.98 -1.03
C LEU A 299 3.72 -14.38 0.15
N GLY A 300 3.11 -13.41 0.83
CA GLY A 300 2.13 -13.63 1.88
C GLY A 300 0.93 -14.43 1.38
N MET A 301 0.38 -14.07 0.22
CA MET A 301 -0.74 -14.79 -0.40
C MET A 301 -0.40 -16.23 -0.79
N LEU A 302 0.81 -16.47 -1.29
CA LEU A 302 1.31 -17.84 -1.59
C LEU A 302 1.32 -18.73 -0.33
N TRP A 303 1.55 -18.14 0.84
CA TRP A 303 1.57 -18.85 2.13
C TRP A 303 0.24 -19.47 2.52
N PHE A 304 -0.87 -18.96 1.97
CA PHE A 304 -2.23 -19.41 2.26
C PHE A 304 -2.77 -20.41 1.22
N SER A 305 -1.93 -20.84 0.28
CA SER A 305 -2.26 -21.95 -0.62
C SER A 305 -2.50 -23.25 0.16
N ASN A 306 -3.56 -23.97 -0.19
CA ASN A 306 -3.99 -25.17 0.53
C ASN A 306 -3.26 -26.42 0.04
N ASN A 307 -2.76 -26.41 -1.20
CA ASN A 307 -2.09 -27.55 -1.83
C ASN A 307 -1.18 -27.09 -2.99
N LEU A 308 -0.40 -28.02 -3.55
CA LEU A 308 0.64 -27.69 -4.52
C LEU A 308 0.04 -27.13 -5.80
N LYS A 309 -1.11 -27.67 -6.20
CA LYS A 309 -1.84 -27.22 -7.38
C LYS A 309 -2.24 -25.76 -7.23
N GLU A 310 -2.82 -25.37 -6.09
CA GLU A 310 -3.17 -23.97 -5.82
C GLU A 310 -1.94 -23.05 -5.79
N LEU A 311 -0.84 -23.48 -5.16
CA LEU A 311 0.42 -22.74 -5.17
C LEU A 311 0.91 -22.49 -6.60
N VAL A 312 0.98 -23.54 -7.42
CA VAL A 312 1.41 -23.45 -8.82
C VAL A 312 0.44 -22.58 -9.63
N THR A 313 -0.88 -22.70 -9.42
CA THR A 313 -1.88 -21.84 -10.07
C THR A 313 -1.64 -20.37 -9.76
N ILE A 314 -1.37 -20.01 -8.50
CA ILE A 314 -1.09 -18.62 -8.10
C ILE A 314 0.22 -18.12 -8.73
N ILE A 315 1.27 -18.94 -8.78
CA ILE A 315 2.55 -18.57 -9.43
C ILE A 315 2.35 -18.33 -10.93
N LEU A 316 1.63 -19.23 -11.62
CA LEU A 316 1.31 -19.08 -13.04
C LEU A 316 0.45 -17.84 -13.27
N TRP A 317 -0.52 -17.58 -12.40
CA TRP A 317 -1.32 -16.36 -12.44
C TRP A 317 -0.45 -15.11 -12.32
N TYR A 318 0.46 -15.02 -11.34
CA TYR A 318 1.36 -13.87 -11.21
C TYR A 318 2.26 -13.69 -12.43
N SER A 319 2.77 -14.78 -13.00
CA SER A 319 3.64 -14.73 -14.19
C SER A 319 2.96 -14.11 -15.42
N VAL A 320 1.64 -14.28 -15.54
CA VAL A 320 0.84 -13.75 -16.66
C VAL A 320 0.17 -12.42 -16.31
N ALA A 321 -0.41 -12.30 -15.13
CA ALA A 321 -1.20 -11.15 -14.73
C ALA A 321 -0.36 -9.93 -14.38
N ILE A 322 0.85 -10.10 -13.81
CA ILE A 322 1.70 -8.94 -13.47
C ILE A 322 2.10 -8.16 -14.75
N PRO A 323 2.59 -8.79 -15.84
CA PRO A 323 2.93 -8.06 -17.06
C PRO A 323 1.72 -7.48 -17.82
N LEU A 324 0.55 -8.14 -17.74
CA LEU A 324 -0.63 -7.74 -18.52
C LEU A 324 -1.52 -6.74 -17.80
N LEU A 325 -1.68 -6.90 -16.49
CA LEU A 325 -2.68 -6.20 -15.67
C LEU A 325 -2.05 -5.41 -14.51
N GLY A 326 -0.74 -5.57 -14.30
CA GLY A 326 -0.03 -4.92 -13.20
C GLY A 326 -0.07 -5.70 -11.89
N PHE A 327 0.90 -5.38 -11.03
CA PHE A 327 1.14 -6.14 -9.80
C PHE A 327 -0.05 -6.05 -8.83
N ALA A 328 -0.61 -4.86 -8.66
CA ALA A 328 -1.77 -4.61 -7.80
C ALA A 328 -3.01 -5.42 -8.21
N ALA A 329 -3.34 -5.45 -9.50
CA ALA A 329 -4.47 -6.23 -10.02
C ALA A 329 -4.21 -7.73 -9.86
N ALA A 330 -2.99 -8.19 -10.13
CA ALA A 330 -2.61 -9.59 -9.97
C ALA A 330 -2.79 -10.07 -8.51
N VAL A 331 -2.32 -9.30 -7.53
CA VAL A 331 -2.52 -9.56 -6.09
C VAL A 331 -4.01 -9.55 -5.72
N THR A 332 -4.76 -8.58 -6.23
CA THR A 332 -6.21 -8.49 -5.99
C THR A 332 -6.94 -9.70 -6.57
N GLY A 333 -6.54 -10.19 -7.74
CA GLY A 333 -7.09 -11.41 -8.33
C GLY A 333 -6.91 -12.65 -7.45
N VAL A 334 -5.74 -12.76 -6.80
CA VAL A 334 -5.49 -13.84 -5.82
C VAL A 334 -6.31 -13.64 -4.55
N ALA A 335 -6.51 -12.41 -4.08
CA ALA A 335 -7.42 -12.14 -2.97
C ALA A 335 -8.87 -12.54 -3.30
N ILE A 336 -9.37 -12.18 -4.49
CA ILE A 336 -10.69 -12.58 -4.99
C ILE A 336 -10.82 -14.11 -5.02
N TRP A 337 -9.80 -14.79 -5.53
CA TRP A 337 -9.75 -16.26 -5.54
C TRP A 337 -9.81 -16.84 -4.13
N ASN A 338 -8.98 -16.33 -3.21
CA ASN A 338 -8.87 -16.81 -1.83
C ASN A 338 -10.18 -16.61 -1.04
N GLU A 339 -10.91 -15.56 -1.34
CA GLU A 339 -12.25 -15.30 -0.78
C GLU A 339 -13.33 -16.24 -1.33
N GLY A 340 -13.04 -17.05 -2.34
CA GLY A 340 -14.02 -17.93 -2.98
C GLY A 340 -15.03 -17.18 -3.84
N ILE A 341 -14.74 -15.92 -4.21
CA ILE A 341 -15.65 -15.05 -4.97
C ILE A 341 -15.98 -15.61 -6.36
N MET A 342 -15.07 -16.39 -6.94
CA MET A 342 -15.22 -16.99 -8.28
C MET A 342 -15.62 -18.48 -8.26
N ALA A 343 -15.83 -19.08 -7.09
CA ALA A 343 -16.07 -20.53 -6.96
C ALA A 343 -17.57 -20.91 -6.91
N GLN A 344 -18.46 -19.96 -7.20
CA GLN A 344 -19.92 -20.12 -7.33
C GLN A 344 -20.30 -19.89 -8.78
#